data_AF-A0A538SVS2-F1
#
_entry.id   AF-A0A538SVS2-F1
#
_cell.length_a   1.000
_cell.length_b   1.000
_cell.length_c   1.000
_cell.angle_alpha   90.00
_cell.angle_beta   90.00
_cell.angle_gamma   90.00
#
_symmetry.space_group_name_H-M   'P 1'
#
loop_
_entity.id
_entity.type
_entity.pdbx_description
1 polymer ?
#
loop_
_entity_poly.entity_id
_entity_poly.type
_entity_poly.pdbx_seq_one_letter_code
_entity_poly.pdbx_strand_id
1 'polypeptide(L)'
;MDALYRLMDHGAMIGDRVRTDAYARALHQAVKPGAVVVDIGTGTGILACLACRAGAKTVYAIEPDDVSEVAREIARVNGLTDHIAFIQERSTQVTLHEEADVIVSDLGGVLPLFQHHLPSIVDARRRFLKHAGVLIPRRHVIWAAVADAPDLYEPYVAPWERHHHDLDMRVARWIGTNDWRKCRAARGHVLLEPQRWATSDFATFEHANLAGTLTWSASRGGTAHGVILWFDADLSDGVGFSNEPGALELIYGQAFFPWPDPVSLDVGDTVSVVLDATLVGDDYIWSWETCVREGGAAGRLKAEFHQSSFFAVPLSPAKVGRRAADHIPSLNDEGGLDQLILGLLDAHVPLGSVADHVLAKFPTRFSSRAAAMSHVADLSVKYSQ
;
A
#
# COMPACT_ATOMS: atom_id res chain seq x y z
N MET A 1 18.60 -2.43 6.85
CA MET A 1 17.46 -1.66 7.40
C MET A 1 16.52 -1.29 6.26
N ASP A 2 15.52 -2.13 5.96
CA ASP A 2 14.48 -1.80 4.98
C ASP A 2 13.26 -1.26 5.75
N ALA A 3 13.34 -0.01 6.21
CA ALA A 3 12.15 0.71 6.65
C ALA A 3 11.27 0.99 5.43
N LEU A 4 9.96 0.78 5.55
CA LEU A 4 9.01 0.97 4.44
C LEU A 4 9.04 2.42 3.93
N TYR A 5 9.21 3.36 4.85
CA TYR A 5 9.29 4.80 4.59
C TYR A 5 10.55 5.40 5.21
N ARG A 6 11.11 6.41 4.54
CA ARG A 6 12.15 7.27 5.10
C ARG A 6 11.49 8.46 5.79
N LEU A 7 12.21 9.13 6.68
CA LEU A 7 11.71 10.31 7.41
C LEU A 7 11.11 11.38 6.49
N MET A 8 11.70 11.62 5.32
CA MET A 8 11.18 12.60 4.36
C MET A 8 9.87 12.19 3.69
N ASP A 9 9.57 10.89 3.60
CA ASP A 9 8.27 10.40 3.11
C ASP A 9 7.18 10.76 4.13
N HIS A 10 7.45 10.60 5.43
CA HIS A 10 6.57 11.11 6.49
C HIS A 10 6.42 12.64 6.43
N GLY A 11 7.50 13.37 6.15
CA GLY A 11 7.46 14.81 5.93
C GLY A 11 6.52 15.20 4.78
N ALA A 12 6.54 14.46 3.68
CA ALA A 12 5.62 14.67 2.55
C ALA A 12 4.16 14.37 2.93
N MET A 13 3.91 13.31 3.72
CA MET A 13 2.58 12.99 4.23
C MET A 13 2.04 14.08 5.17
N ILE A 14 2.89 14.64 6.05
CA ILE A 14 2.53 15.77 6.93
C ILE A 14 2.29 17.04 6.12
N GLY A 15 3.09 17.28 5.08
CA GLY A 15 2.97 18.43 4.18
C GLY A 15 1.67 18.44 3.36
N ASP A 16 1.02 17.29 3.20
CA ASP A 16 -0.33 17.17 2.64
C ASP A 16 -1.36 17.72 3.63
N ARG A 17 -1.66 19.01 3.46
CA ARG A 17 -2.60 19.75 4.32
C ARG A 17 -4.04 19.31 4.13
N VAL A 18 -4.46 18.93 2.93
CA VAL A 18 -5.83 18.46 2.67
C VAL A 18 -6.12 17.24 3.54
N ARG A 19 -5.20 16.26 3.53
CA ARG A 19 -5.26 15.06 4.36
C ARG A 19 -5.11 15.40 5.84
N THR A 20 -4.02 16.06 6.23
CA THR A 20 -3.65 16.22 7.64
C THR A 20 -4.63 17.13 8.39
N ASP A 21 -5.12 18.22 7.76
CA ASP A 21 -6.13 19.09 8.38
C ASP A 21 -7.49 18.37 8.49
N ALA A 22 -7.82 17.44 7.58
CA ALA A 22 -9.02 16.61 7.70
C ALA A 22 -8.93 15.65 8.89
N TYR A 23 -7.81 14.94 9.06
CA TYR A 23 -7.60 14.08 10.23
C TYR A 23 -7.62 14.88 11.55
N ALA A 24 -7.01 16.06 11.58
CA ALA A 24 -7.04 16.93 12.75
C ALA A 24 -8.48 17.34 13.13
N ARG A 25 -9.32 17.70 12.15
CA ARG A 25 -10.73 18.02 12.38
C ARG A 25 -11.52 16.80 12.87
N ALA A 26 -11.30 15.63 12.27
CA ALA A 26 -11.98 14.41 12.67
C ALA A 26 -11.63 13.99 14.11
N LEU A 27 -10.34 14.05 14.48
CA LEU A 27 -9.88 13.81 15.84
C LEU A 27 -10.50 14.81 16.83
N HIS A 28 -10.53 16.10 16.50
CA HIS A 28 -11.16 17.12 17.34
C HIS A 28 -12.67 16.87 17.54
N GLN A 29 -13.37 16.32 16.55
CA GLN A 29 -14.79 15.96 16.68
C GLN A 29 -14.99 14.71 17.56
N ALA A 30 -14.16 13.68 17.36
CA ALA A 30 -14.34 12.37 17.98
C ALA A 30 -13.81 12.29 19.42
N VAL A 31 -12.63 12.86 19.67
CA VAL A 31 -11.95 12.78 20.97
C VAL A 31 -12.67 13.64 21.99
N LYS A 32 -13.06 13.05 23.12
CA LYS A 32 -13.66 13.75 24.26
C LYS A 32 -12.65 13.84 25.40
N PRO A 33 -12.75 14.85 26.29
CA PRO A 33 -11.90 14.91 27.47
C PRO A 33 -11.93 13.61 28.26
N GLY A 34 -10.76 13.01 28.48
CA GLY A 34 -10.66 11.72 29.19
C GLY A 34 -10.59 10.49 28.30
N ALA A 35 -10.75 10.63 26.97
CA ALA A 35 -10.79 9.52 26.03
C ALA A 35 -9.45 8.77 25.92
N VAL A 36 -9.54 7.47 25.67
CA VAL A 36 -8.43 6.62 25.24
C VAL A 36 -8.43 6.53 23.72
N VAL A 37 -7.27 6.80 23.12
CA VAL A 37 -7.09 6.75 21.66
C VAL A 37 -6.03 5.70 21.32
N VAL A 38 -6.23 4.97 20.23
CA VAL A 38 -5.21 4.10 19.63
C VAL A 38 -4.88 4.66 18.25
N ASP A 39 -3.60 4.95 18.02
CA ASP A 39 -3.05 5.41 16.74
C ASP A 39 -2.23 4.28 16.12
N ILE A 40 -2.74 3.67 15.04
CA ILE A 40 -2.14 2.49 14.40
C ILE A 40 -1.28 2.94 13.22
N GLY A 41 0.02 2.61 13.27
CA GLY A 41 1.02 3.13 12.34
C GLY A 41 1.29 4.59 12.62
N THR A 42 1.65 4.90 13.88
CA THR A 42 1.78 6.29 14.33
C THR A 42 2.83 7.08 13.54
N GLY A 43 3.80 6.40 12.90
CA GLY A 43 4.89 7.01 12.17
C GLY A 43 5.65 8.02 13.05
N THR A 44 5.65 9.28 12.63
CA THR A 44 6.26 10.39 13.39
C THR A 44 5.39 10.92 14.53
N GLY A 45 4.26 10.27 14.85
CA GLY A 45 3.40 10.63 15.98
C GLY A 45 2.47 11.82 15.76
N ILE A 46 2.27 12.28 14.52
CA ILE A 46 1.47 13.48 14.26
C ILE A 46 0.01 13.30 14.68
N LEU A 47 -0.61 12.17 14.36
CA LEU A 47 -2.02 11.90 14.72
C LEU A 47 -2.16 11.66 16.23
N ALA A 48 -1.23 10.93 16.86
CA ALA A 48 -1.15 10.81 18.30
C ALA A 48 -1.06 12.17 19.02
N CYS A 49 -0.17 13.06 18.56
CA CYS A 49 -0.05 14.41 19.13
C CYS A 49 -1.33 15.24 18.95
N LEU A 50 -1.99 15.14 17.79
CA LEU A 50 -3.27 15.81 17.55
C LEU A 50 -4.38 15.27 18.44
N ALA A 51 -4.42 13.96 18.69
CA ALA A 51 -5.35 13.33 19.62
C ALA A 51 -5.14 13.83 21.06
N CYS A 52 -3.90 13.95 21.54
CA CYS A 52 -3.61 14.57 22.84
C CYS A 52 -4.12 16.00 22.91
N ARG A 53 -3.86 16.81 21.87
CA ARG A 53 -4.35 18.20 21.80
C ARG A 53 -5.88 18.30 21.74
N ALA A 54 -6.55 17.28 21.24
CA ALA A 54 -8.01 17.17 21.27
C ALA A 54 -8.58 16.73 22.64
N GLY A 55 -7.72 16.45 23.63
CA GLY A 55 -8.13 16.13 25.01
C GLY A 55 -8.10 14.65 25.37
N ALA A 56 -7.42 13.81 24.57
CA ALA A 56 -7.18 12.42 24.95
C ALA A 56 -6.41 12.33 26.27
N LYS A 57 -6.86 11.46 27.18
CA LYS A 57 -6.15 11.16 28.43
C LYS A 57 -4.88 10.36 28.16
N THR A 58 -5.04 9.34 27.32
CA THR A 58 -3.99 8.39 26.94
C THR A 58 -4.12 8.09 25.45
N VAL A 59 -2.99 8.10 24.75
CA VAL A 59 -2.88 7.63 23.38
C VAL A 59 -1.91 6.46 23.33
N TYR A 60 -2.36 5.30 22.85
CA TYR A 60 -1.48 4.19 22.49
C TYR A 60 -1.01 4.40 21.05
N ALA A 61 0.24 4.83 20.89
CA ALA A 61 0.87 5.08 19.60
C ALA A 61 1.67 3.85 19.17
N ILE A 62 1.13 3.07 18.24
CA ILE A 62 1.67 1.77 17.82
C ILE A 62 2.39 1.92 16.48
N GLU A 63 3.68 1.59 16.45
CA GLU A 63 4.52 1.72 15.25
C GLU A 63 5.68 0.73 15.31
N PRO A 64 5.75 -0.30 14.45
CA PRO A 64 6.85 -1.27 14.46
C PRO A 64 8.21 -0.66 14.08
N ASP A 65 8.22 0.40 13.25
CA ASP A 65 9.47 0.95 12.71
C ASP A 65 10.15 1.95 13.68
N ASP A 66 11.46 2.12 13.52
CA ASP A 66 12.30 3.00 14.35
C ASP A 66 11.93 4.49 14.21
N VAL A 67 11.06 4.87 13.27
CA VAL A 67 10.51 6.22 13.18
C VAL A 67 9.75 6.63 14.46
N SER A 68 9.31 5.64 15.25
CA SER A 68 8.74 5.87 16.58
C SER A 68 9.68 6.62 17.53
N GLU A 69 11.01 6.52 17.38
CA GLU A 69 11.98 7.33 18.13
C GLU A 69 11.83 8.83 17.82
N VAL A 70 11.58 9.18 16.56
CA VAL A 70 11.29 10.57 16.15
C VAL A 70 9.95 11.02 16.75
N ALA A 71 8.95 10.14 16.79
CA ALA A 71 7.67 10.43 17.40
C ALA A 71 7.79 10.72 18.91
N ARG A 72 8.61 9.94 19.64
CA ARG A 72 8.92 10.18 21.05
C ARG A 72 9.53 11.56 21.26
N GLU A 73 10.49 11.95 20.44
CA GLU A 73 11.14 13.27 20.55
C GLU A 73 10.17 14.42 20.21
N ILE A 74 9.33 14.26 19.18
CA ILE A 74 8.28 15.23 18.85
C ILE A 74 7.31 15.40 20.02
N ALA A 75 6.84 14.31 20.62
CA ALA A 75 5.97 14.39 21.80
C ALA A 75 6.65 15.09 22.97
N ARG A 76 7.94 14.80 23.22
CA ARG A 76 8.73 15.41 24.30
C ARG A 76 8.86 16.91 24.15
N VAL A 77 9.27 17.42 22.98
CA VAL A 77 9.43 18.87 22.77
C VAL A 77 8.09 19.62 22.77
N ASN A 78 6.97 18.92 22.59
CA ASN A 78 5.63 19.47 22.67
C ASN A 78 4.97 19.28 24.05
N GLY A 79 5.66 18.69 25.03
CA GLY A 79 5.12 18.46 26.38
C GLY A 79 3.98 17.44 26.43
N LEU A 80 3.96 16.46 25.52
CA LEU A 80 2.89 15.45 25.37
C LEU A 80 3.30 14.05 25.85
N THR A 81 4.55 13.85 26.29
CA THR A 81 5.08 12.53 26.66
C THR A 81 4.21 11.78 27.67
N ASP A 82 3.69 12.48 28.69
CA ASP A 82 2.90 11.85 29.76
C ASP A 82 1.52 11.33 29.28
N HIS A 83 1.10 11.70 28.07
CA HIS A 83 -0.17 11.30 27.48
C HIS A 83 -0.02 10.20 26.42
N ILE A 84 1.20 9.86 25.98
CA ILE A 84 1.42 8.93 24.87
C ILE A 84 2.23 7.71 25.33
N ALA A 85 1.61 6.54 25.24
CA ALA A 85 2.28 5.27 25.38
C ALA A 85 2.75 4.78 24.00
N PHE A 86 4.05 4.91 23.73
CA PHE A 86 4.67 4.42 22.49
C PHE A 86 4.95 2.92 22.58
N ILE A 87 4.44 2.17 21.60
CA ILE A 87 4.59 0.71 21.52
C ILE A 87 5.23 0.37 20.18
N GLN A 88 6.48 -0.10 20.22
CA GLN A 88 7.23 -0.46 19.01
C GLN A 88 6.97 -1.93 18.63
N GLU A 89 5.82 -2.18 18.01
CA GLU A 89 5.37 -3.52 17.61
C GLU A 89 4.25 -3.43 16.56
N ARG A 90 3.94 -4.51 15.86
CA ARG A 90 2.74 -4.61 15.02
C ARG A 90 1.48 -4.61 15.89
N SER A 91 0.45 -3.87 15.50
CA SER A 91 -0.82 -3.78 16.27
C SER A 91 -1.46 -5.14 16.55
N THR A 92 -1.32 -6.09 15.62
CA THR A 92 -1.83 -7.46 15.75
C THR A 92 -1.11 -8.29 16.83
N GLN A 93 0.08 -7.86 17.26
CA GLN A 93 0.90 -8.53 18.28
C GLN A 93 0.90 -7.80 19.63
N VAL A 94 0.27 -6.63 19.72
CA VAL A 94 0.15 -5.84 20.95
C VAL A 94 -1.05 -6.30 21.79
N THR A 95 -0.96 -6.21 23.12
CA THR A 95 -2.12 -6.29 24.02
C THR A 95 -2.25 -4.98 24.79
N LEU A 96 -3.45 -4.40 24.81
CA LEU A 96 -3.73 -3.15 25.51
C LEU A 96 -4.47 -3.42 26.82
N HIS A 97 -4.21 -2.58 27.84
CA HIS A 97 -4.84 -2.71 29.15
C HIS A 97 -6.20 -2.02 29.25
N GLU A 98 -6.50 -1.12 28.33
CA GLU A 98 -7.76 -0.37 28.27
C GLU A 98 -8.22 -0.31 26.81
N GLU A 99 -9.50 -0.58 26.57
CA GLU A 99 -10.11 -0.39 25.25
C GLU A 99 -10.17 1.10 24.89
N ALA A 100 -10.16 1.39 23.59
CA ALA A 100 -10.14 2.72 23.02
C ALA A 100 -11.56 3.27 22.77
N ASP A 101 -11.74 4.55 23.05
CA ASP A 101 -12.89 5.32 22.60
C ASP A 101 -12.76 5.72 21.12
N VAL A 102 -11.52 5.91 20.65
CA VAL A 102 -11.22 6.23 19.26
C VAL A 102 -10.04 5.40 18.76
N ILE A 103 -10.20 4.74 17.62
CA ILE A 103 -9.08 4.18 16.86
C ILE A 103 -8.89 5.06 15.62
N VAL A 104 -7.68 5.59 15.46
CA VAL A 104 -7.27 6.33 14.27
C VAL A 104 -6.18 5.56 13.53
N SER A 105 -6.24 5.59 12.21
CA SER A 105 -5.24 4.98 11.35
C SER A 105 -5.14 5.71 10.01
N ASP A 106 -3.94 5.73 9.46
CA ASP A 106 -3.71 6.05 8.07
C ASP A 106 -2.61 5.16 7.48
N LEU A 107 -2.99 3.93 7.18
CA LEU A 107 -2.10 2.92 6.59
C LEU A 107 -2.36 2.76 5.08
N GLY A 108 -3.18 3.62 4.48
CA GLY A 108 -3.55 3.54 3.07
C GLY A 108 -2.39 3.91 2.14
N GLY A 109 -2.36 3.29 0.97
CA GLY A 109 -1.46 3.65 -0.13
C GLY A 109 -2.20 4.48 -1.18
N VAL A 110 -1.79 4.36 -2.44
CA VAL A 110 -2.50 4.96 -3.60
C VAL A 110 -4.00 4.67 -3.56
N LEU A 111 -4.34 3.47 -3.11
CA LEU A 111 -5.68 3.03 -2.76
C LEU A 111 -5.69 2.54 -1.30
N PRO A 112 -6.86 2.44 -0.66
CA PRO A 112 -6.98 1.86 0.69
C PRO A 112 -6.41 0.45 0.83
N LEU A 113 -6.36 -0.30 -0.26
CA LEU A 113 -5.82 -1.66 -0.34
C LEU A 113 -4.30 -1.59 -0.44
N PHE A 114 -3.65 -1.47 0.70
CA PHE A 114 -2.20 -1.42 0.82
C PHE A 114 -1.76 -2.34 1.93
N GLN A 115 -0.99 -3.36 1.57
CA GLN A 115 -0.48 -4.38 2.50
C GLN A 115 -1.57 -4.90 3.44
N HIS A 116 -1.31 -4.89 4.76
CA HIS A 116 -2.23 -5.35 5.80
C HIS A 116 -3.09 -4.24 6.39
N HIS A 117 -3.29 -3.12 5.71
CA HIS A 117 -4.13 -2.02 6.23
C HIS A 117 -5.52 -2.52 6.66
N LEU A 118 -6.32 -3.05 5.72
CA LEU A 118 -7.67 -3.51 6.01
C LEU A 118 -7.74 -4.62 7.08
N PRO A 119 -6.89 -5.68 7.05
CA PRO A 119 -6.79 -6.64 8.14
C PRO A 119 -6.49 -6.02 9.51
N SER A 120 -5.56 -5.06 9.57
CA SER A 120 -5.15 -4.42 10.83
C SER A 120 -6.29 -3.65 11.47
N ILE A 121 -7.15 -3.02 10.67
CA ILE A 121 -8.35 -2.33 11.17
C ILE A 121 -9.37 -3.33 11.69
N VAL A 122 -9.60 -4.46 11.00
CA VAL A 122 -10.51 -5.51 11.46
C VAL A 122 -10.05 -6.08 12.80
N ASP A 123 -8.76 -6.40 12.94
CA ASP A 123 -8.17 -6.88 14.20
C ASP A 123 -8.34 -5.85 15.33
N ALA A 124 -7.93 -4.61 15.09
CA ALA A 124 -8.00 -3.55 16.09
C ALA A 124 -9.44 -3.21 16.50
N ARG A 125 -10.39 -3.17 15.56
CA ARG A 125 -11.81 -2.98 15.87
C ARG A 125 -12.32 -4.06 16.83
N ARG A 126 -11.96 -5.32 16.60
CA ARG A 126 -12.43 -6.45 17.40
C ARG A 126 -11.80 -6.52 18.78
N ARG A 127 -10.54 -6.10 18.91
CA ARG A 127 -9.76 -6.29 20.14
C ARG A 127 -9.62 -5.04 21.00
N PHE A 128 -9.61 -3.87 20.38
CA PHE A 128 -9.25 -2.62 21.05
C PHE A 128 -10.39 -1.62 21.09
N LEU A 129 -11.43 -1.71 20.25
CA LEU A 129 -12.49 -0.70 20.23
C LEU A 129 -13.60 -1.02 21.23
N LYS A 130 -13.98 -0.03 22.05
CA LYS A 130 -15.20 -0.12 22.87
C LYS A 130 -16.45 -0.28 21.99
N HIS A 131 -17.53 -0.84 22.53
CA HIS A 131 -18.80 -1.01 21.80
C HIS A 131 -19.36 0.29 21.18
N ALA A 132 -19.12 1.45 21.80
CA ALA A 132 -19.54 2.77 21.29
C ALA A 132 -18.36 3.61 20.78
N GLY A 133 -17.22 2.97 20.50
CA GLY A 133 -16.02 3.64 20.01
C GLY A 133 -16.15 4.10 18.55
N VAL A 134 -15.26 5.00 18.16
CA VAL A 134 -15.23 5.61 16.82
C VAL A 134 -13.98 5.12 16.07
N LEU A 135 -14.15 4.82 14.78
CA LEU A 135 -13.06 4.56 13.85
C LEU A 135 -12.84 5.78 12.97
N ILE A 136 -11.58 6.17 12.81
CA ILE A 136 -11.14 7.21 11.88
C ILE A 136 -10.07 6.60 10.97
N PRO A 137 -10.32 6.47 9.66
CA PRO A 137 -11.54 6.84 8.93
C PRO A 137 -12.75 5.96 9.28
N ARG A 138 -13.96 6.44 8.97
CA ARG A 138 -15.21 5.65 9.07
C ARG A 138 -15.36 4.70 7.89
N ARG A 139 -15.06 5.19 6.69
CA ARG A 139 -15.10 4.38 5.47
C ARG A 139 -14.27 4.98 4.37
N HIS A 140 -13.90 4.11 3.43
CA HIS A 140 -13.39 4.51 2.12
C HIS A 140 -14.37 4.10 1.02
N VAL A 141 -14.65 5.01 0.09
CA VAL A 141 -15.43 4.74 -1.13
C VAL A 141 -14.47 4.77 -2.29
N ILE A 142 -14.36 3.65 -3.02
CA ILE A 142 -13.41 3.52 -4.12
C ILE A 142 -14.16 3.66 -5.43
N TRP A 143 -13.70 4.59 -6.26
CA TRP A 143 -14.28 4.94 -7.54
C TRP A 143 -13.42 4.44 -8.68
N ALA A 144 -14.06 4.14 -9.80
CA ALA A 144 -13.41 3.75 -11.03
C ALA A 144 -14.03 4.50 -12.21
N ALA A 145 -13.21 4.83 -13.21
CA ALA A 145 -13.67 5.35 -14.48
C ALA A 145 -12.80 4.86 -15.63
N VAL A 146 -13.40 4.71 -16.80
CA VAL A 146 -12.67 4.50 -18.05
C VAL A 146 -11.93 5.78 -18.42
N ALA A 147 -10.67 5.64 -18.83
CA ALA A 147 -9.78 6.76 -19.02
C ALA A 147 -9.37 6.96 -20.49
N ASP A 148 -9.40 8.21 -20.94
CA ASP A 148 -8.71 8.68 -22.16
C ASP A 148 -7.44 9.43 -21.71
N ALA A 149 -6.34 8.68 -21.59
CA ALA A 149 -5.13 9.14 -20.92
C ALA A 149 -3.86 8.66 -21.65
N PRO A 150 -3.60 9.16 -22.87
CA PRO A 150 -2.46 8.72 -23.68
C PRO A 150 -1.11 8.97 -22.99
N ASP A 151 -0.99 10.05 -22.22
CA ASP A 151 0.20 10.41 -21.44
C ASP A 151 0.45 9.47 -20.25
N LEU A 152 -0.60 8.98 -19.60
CA LEU A 152 -0.50 7.96 -18.54
C LEU A 152 -0.24 6.56 -19.11
N TYR A 153 -0.66 6.32 -20.35
CA TYR A 153 -0.50 5.07 -21.08
C TYR A 153 0.90 4.90 -21.66
N GLU A 154 1.47 5.97 -22.23
CA GLU A 154 2.77 5.98 -22.92
C GLU A 154 3.90 5.27 -22.12
N PRO A 155 4.08 5.47 -20.79
CA PRO A 155 5.15 4.81 -20.04
C PRO A 155 5.06 3.29 -19.98
N TYR A 156 3.90 2.70 -20.25
CA TYR A 156 3.71 1.24 -20.29
C TYR A 156 4.09 0.63 -21.63
N VAL A 157 4.02 1.40 -22.72
CA VAL A 157 4.16 0.88 -24.10
C VAL A 157 5.42 1.38 -24.79
N ALA A 158 5.74 2.66 -24.63
CA ALA A 158 6.80 3.34 -25.37
C ALA A 158 8.19 2.70 -25.24
N PRO A 159 8.62 2.21 -24.06
CA PRO A 159 9.91 1.55 -23.92
C PRO A 159 10.05 0.25 -24.74
N TRP A 160 8.93 -0.34 -25.18
CA TRP A 160 8.88 -1.64 -25.84
C TRP A 160 8.56 -1.56 -27.34
N GLU A 161 8.02 -0.43 -27.78
CA GLU A 161 7.60 -0.19 -29.17
C GLU A 161 8.59 0.65 -29.96
N ARG A 162 9.37 1.49 -29.28
CA ARG A 162 10.48 2.21 -29.91
C ARG A 162 11.52 1.16 -30.27
N HIS A 163 11.64 0.82 -31.54
CA HIS A 163 12.58 -0.19 -32.04
C HIS A 163 14.01 0.13 -31.58
N HIS A 164 14.40 -0.44 -30.44
CA HIS A 164 15.72 -0.27 -29.88
C HIS A 164 16.64 -1.24 -30.61
N HIS A 165 17.42 -0.72 -31.57
CA HIS A 165 18.42 -1.50 -32.31
C HIS A 165 17.86 -2.73 -33.03
N ASP A 166 16.72 -2.58 -33.71
CA ASP A 166 16.05 -3.66 -34.46
C ASP A 166 15.58 -4.87 -33.62
N LEU A 167 15.44 -4.69 -32.29
CA LEU A 167 14.89 -5.70 -31.39
C LEU A 167 13.36 -5.58 -31.28
N ASP A 168 12.66 -6.70 -31.42
CA ASP A 168 11.24 -6.79 -31.11
C ASP A 168 11.04 -7.05 -29.62
N MET A 169 10.65 -5.99 -28.89
CA MET A 169 10.46 -6.03 -27.44
C MET A 169 8.98 -6.06 -27.03
N ARG A 170 8.05 -6.23 -27.98
CA ARG A 170 6.59 -6.12 -27.72
C ARG A 170 6.06 -7.14 -26.72
N VAL A 171 6.75 -8.27 -26.51
CA VAL A 171 6.41 -9.21 -25.44
C VAL A 171 6.47 -8.57 -24.04
N ALA A 172 7.39 -7.63 -23.83
CA ALA A 172 7.52 -6.91 -22.57
C ALA A 172 6.36 -5.93 -22.34
N ARG A 173 5.77 -5.38 -23.41
CA ARG A 173 4.52 -4.59 -23.32
C ARG A 173 3.40 -5.43 -22.74
N TRP A 174 3.20 -6.65 -23.24
CA TRP A 174 2.12 -7.54 -22.74
C TRP A 174 2.27 -7.86 -21.25
N ILE A 175 3.50 -8.14 -20.79
CA ILE A 175 3.79 -8.33 -19.36
C ILE A 175 3.58 -7.02 -18.59
N GLY A 176 4.06 -5.89 -19.11
CA GLY A 176 3.98 -4.59 -18.46
C GLY A 176 2.55 -4.06 -18.29
N THR A 177 1.65 -4.33 -19.25
CA THR A 177 0.24 -3.95 -19.14
C THR A 177 -0.53 -4.80 -18.14
N ASN A 178 0.03 -5.90 -17.65
CA ASN A 178 -0.56 -6.66 -16.54
C ASN A 178 -0.30 -6.01 -15.17
N ASP A 179 0.30 -4.82 -15.10
CA ASP A 179 0.55 -4.08 -13.87
C ASP A 179 -0.26 -2.78 -13.79
N TRP A 180 -0.33 -2.17 -12.61
CA TRP A 180 -0.88 -0.84 -12.40
C TRP A 180 0.14 0.05 -11.70
N ARG A 181 0.01 1.37 -11.85
CA ARG A 181 0.93 2.32 -11.22
C ARG A 181 0.20 3.52 -10.67
N LYS A 182 0.82 4.10 -9.64
CA LYS A 182 0.51 5.45 -9.18
C LYS A 182 0.67 6.44 -10.32
N CYS A 183 -0.33 7.30 -10.51
CA CYS A 183 -0.32 8.37 -11.49
C CYS A 183 -0.88 9.67 -10.89
N ARG A 184 -0.84 10.73 -11.71
CA ARG A 184 -1.47 12.02 -11.46
C ARG A 184 -2.44 12.29 -12.62
N ALA A 185 -3.67 11.82 -12.47
CA ALA A 185 -4.70 11.99 -13.49
C ALA A 185 -5.30 13.40 -13.44
N ALA A 186 -5.48 14.04 -14.60
CA ALA A 186 -6.26 15.25 -14.73
C ALA A 186 -7.75 14.91 -14.87
N ARG A 187 -8.66 15.86 -14.55
CA ARG A 187 -10.10 15.68 -14.80
C ARG A 187 -10.41 15.32 -16.25
N GLY A 188 -9.62 15.83 -17.19
CA GLY A 188 -9.76 15.53 -18.62
C GLY A 188 -9.47 14.08 -19.01
N HIS A 189 -8.77 13.32 -18.17
CA HIS A 189 -8.50 11.91 -18.41
C HIS A 189 -9.71 11.01 -18.16
N VAL A 190 -10.73 11.48 -17.43
CA VAL A 190 -11.97 10.73 -17.20
C VAL A 190 -12.81 10.76 -18.48
N LEU A 191 -12.91 9.62 -19.15
CA LEU A 191 -13.67 9.49 -20.40
C LEU A 191 -15.15 9.22 -20.13
N LEU A 192 -15.44 8.25 -19.26
CA LEU A 192 -16.79 7.84 -18.87
C LEU A 192 -17.06 8.19 -17.41
N GLU A 193 -18.32 8.41 -17.07
CA GLU A 193 -18.74 8.83 -15.72
C GLU A 193 -18.22 7.87 -14.63
N PRO A 194 -17.69 8.38 -13.51
CA PRO A 194 -17.22 7.54 -12.41
C PRO A 194 -18.32 6.63 -11.86
N GLN A 195 -17.96 5.39 -11.56
CA GLN A 195 -18.81 4.45 -10.84
C GLN A 195 -18.12 3.98 -9.56
N ARG A 196 -18.92 3.74 -8.52
CA ARG A 196 -18.42 3.19 -7.27
C ARG A 196 -18.10 1.71 -7.48
N TRP A 197 -16.82 1.36 -7.36
CA TRP A 197 -16.36 -0.02 -7.43
C TRP A 197 -16.60 -0.75 -6.11
N ALA A 198 -16.13 -0.17 -5.00
CA ALA A 198 -16.19 -0.81 -3.70
C ALA A 198 -16.36 0.19 -2.56
N THR A 199 -16.74 -0.31 -1.40
CA THR A 199 -16.77 0.47 -0.15
C THR A 199 -16.19 -0.37 0.96
N SER A 200 -15.22 0.19 1.68
CA SER A 200 -14.68 -0.39 2.91
C SER A 200 -15.28 0.39 4.07
N ASP A 201 -16.41 -0.08 4.61
CA ASP A 201 -17.01 0.48 5.82
C ASP A 201 -16.34 -0.10 7.06
N PHE A 202 -15.54 0.70 7.76
CA PHE A 202 -14.67 0.20 8.81
C PHE A 202 -15.45 -0.26 10.05
N ALA A 203 -16.73 0.10 10.18
CA ALA A 203 -17.57 -0.40 11.27
C ALA A 203 -18.07 -1.84 11.03
N THR A 204 -18.20 -2.26 9.76
CA THR A 204 -18.89 -3.52 9.41
C THR A 204 -18.09 -4.49 8.53
N PHE A 205 -17.06 -4.01 7.86
CA PHE A 205 -16.23 -4.82 6.96
C PHE A 205 -15.46 -5.93 7.72
N GLU A 206 -15.38 -7.13 7.16
CA GLU A 206 -14.76 -8.30 7.82
C GLU A 206 -13.65 -8.99 6.99
N HIS A 207 -13.46 -8.63 5.72
CA HIS A 207 -12.60 -9.39 4.80
C HIS A 207 -11.75 -8.49 3.90
N ALA A 208 -10.43 -8.61 3.98
CA ALA A 208 -9.46 -7.82 3.22
C ALA A 208 -9.69 -7.70 1.70
N ASN A 209 -10.41 -8.63 1.08
CA ASN A 209 -10.59 -8.73 -0.36
C ASN A 209 -11.80 -7.91 -0.84
N LEU A 210 -11.63 -7.22 -1.96
CA LEU A 210 -12.69 -6.44 -2.61
C LEU A 210 -12.88 -6.93 -4.06
N ALA A 211 -14.13 -6.96 -4.50
CA ALA A 211 -14.54 -7.42 -5.82
C ALA A 211 -15.73 -6.59 -6.30
N GLY A 212 -15.83 -6.37 -7.61
CA GLY A 212 -16.95 -5.62 -8.18
C GLY A 212 -17.00 -5.69 -9.70
N THR A 213 -18.21 -5.53 -10.24
CA THR A 213 -18.45 -5.41 -11.68
C THR A 213 -18.97 -4.02 -11.98
N LEU A 214 -18.34 -3.36 -12.94
CA LEU A 214 -18.65 -2.01 -13.39
C LEU A 214 -19.10 -2.08 -14.85
N THR A 215 -20.14 -1.33 -15.22
CA THR A 215 -20.64 -1.32 -16.59
C THR A 215 -21.04 0.09 -16.99
N TRP A 216 -20.37 0.64 -17.99
CA TRP A 216 -20.65 1.96 -18.56
C TRP A 216 -21.30 1.84 -19.93
N SER A 217 -22.22 2.77 -20.23
CA SER A 217 -22.58 3.11 -21.60
C SER A 217 -21.87 4.40 -21.99
N ALA A 218 -21.19 4.41 -23.13
CA ALA A 218 -20.41 5.52 -23.61
C ALA A 218 -21.32 6.70 -23.97
N SER A 219 -21.26 7.77 -23.17
CA SER A 219 -22.01 9.01 -23.40
C SER A 219 -21.35 9.94 -24.43
N ARG A 220 -20.08 9.67 -24.77
CA ARG A 220 -19.24 10.41 -25.71
C ARG A 220 -18.24 9.47 -26.38
N GLY A 221 -17.76 9.85 -27.56
CA GLY A 221 -16.65 9.16 -28.20
C GLY A 221 -15.30 9.56 -27.60
N GLY A 222 -14.30 8.70 -27.76
CA GLY A 222 -12.93 8.91 -27.30
C GLY A 222 -12.07 7.65 -27.43
N THR A 223 -10.80 7.72 -27.01
CA THR A 223 -9.92 6.54 -27.01
C THR A 223 -9.71 6.07 -25.59
N ALA A 224 -10.26 4.92 -25.24
CA ALA A 224 -10.11 4.33 -23.92
C ALA A 224 -8.75 3.61 -23.80
N HIS A 225 -7.93 4.04 -22.85
CA HIS A 225 -6.57 3.52 -22.61
C HIS A 225 -6.49 2.58 -21.40
N GLY A 226 -7.54 2.52 -20.58
CA GLY A 226 -7.54 1.76 -19.34
C GLY A 226 -8.58 2.25 -18.34
N VAL A 227 -8.42 1.85 -17.08
CA VAL A 227 -9.27 2.25 -15.96
C VAL A 227 -8.42 3.03 -14.93
N ILE A 228 -8.96 4.13 -14.41
CA ILE A 228 -8.35 4.88 -13.30
C ILE A 228 -9.19 4.65 -12.05
N LEU A 229 -8.53 4.36 -10.93
CA LEU A 229 -9.12 4.23 -9.60
C LEU A 229 -8.62 5.33 -8.66
N TRP A 230 -9.51 5.77 -7.78
CA TRP A 230 -9.24 6.68 -6.67
C TRP A 230 -10.23 6.40 -5.53
N PHE A 231 -10.13 7.12 -4.42
CA PHE A 231 -11.02 6.96 -3.28
C PHE A 231 -11.42 8.28 -2.61
N ASP A 232 -12.58 8.24 -1.97
CA ASP A 232 -12.99 9.24 -1.00
C ASP A 232 -12.83 8.66 0.41
N ALA A 233 -12.24 9.44 1.29
CA ALA A 233 -12.16 9.14 2.71
C ALA A 233 -13.20 9.93 3.50
N ASP A 234 -14.08 9.20 4.17
CA ASP A 234 -15.04 9.72 5.14
C ASP A 234 -14.45 9.51 6.53
N LEU A 235 -13.98 10.58 7.17
CA LEU A 235 -13.27 10.52 8.45
C LEU A 235 -14.22 10.70 9.63
N SER A 236 -15.18 11.61 9.51
CA SER A 236 -16.23 11.90 10.49
C SER A 236 -17.34 12.72 9.83
N ASP A 237 -18.40 13.07 10.57
CA ASP A 237 -19.54 13.80 10.02
C ASP A 237 -19.11 15.12 9.35
N GLY A 238 -19.26 15.19 8.02
CA GLY A 238 -18.89 16.35 7.21
C GLY A 238 -17.38 16.56 7.03
N VAL A 239 -16.55 15.60 7.42
CA VAL A 239 -15.08 15.68 7.31
C VAL A 239 -14.56 14.52 6.48
N GLY A 240 -13.91 14.85 5.38
CA GLY A 240 -13.31 13.89 4.47
C GLY A 240 -12.39 14.55 3.46
N PHE A 241 -11.82 13.74 2.57
CA PHE A 241 -11.05 14.18 1.41
C PHE A 241 -11.18 13.18 0.27
N SER A 242 -10.87 13.60 -0.95
CA SER A 242 -10.91 12.76 -2.15
C SER A 242 -9.64 12.96 -2.96
N ASN A 243 -9.01 11.87 -3.39
CA ASN A 243 -7.93 11.91 -4.38
C ASN A 243 -8.45 11.74 -5.81
N GLU A 244 -9.63 12.27 -6.13
CA GLU A 244 -10.18 12.27 -7.49
C GLU A 244 -9.20 12.86 -8.54
N PRO A 245 -9.31 12.46 -9.82
CA PRO A 245 -8.56 13.10 -10.90
C PRO A 245 -8.70 14.64 -10.86
N GLY A 246 -7.56 15.34 -10.94
CA GLY A 246 -7.46 16.79 -10.77
C GLY A 246 -7.19 17.26 -9.34
N ALA A 247 -7.19 16.39 -8.33
CA ALA A 247 -6.72 16.71 -6.99
C ALA A 247 -5.17 16.75 -6.97
N LEU A 248 -4.59 17.95 -7.09
CA LEU A 248 -3.13 18.13 -7.24
C LEU A 248 -2.34 18.02 -5.93
N GLU A 249 -2.98 18.25 -4.78
CA GLU A 249 -2.27 18.41 -3.50
C GLU A 249 -2.08 17.09 -2.71
N LEU A 250 -2.86 16.04 -2.99
CA LEU A 250 -2.86 14.84 -2.15
C LEU A 250 -1.68 13.90 -2.43
N ILE A 251 -1.06 13.34 -1.40
CA ILE A 251 0.11 12.47 -1.55
C ILE A 251 -0.20 11.14 -2.26
N TYR A 252 -1.45 10.65 -2.20
CA TYR A 252 -1.84 9.32 -2.69
C TYR A 252 -1.77 9.16 -4.22
N GLY A 253 -2.08 10.20 -5.00
CA GLY A 253 -2.24 10.06 -6.46
C GLY A 253 -3.46 9.25 -6.84
N GLN A 254 -3.47 8.64 -8.02
CA GLN A 254 -4.50 7.71 -8.47
C GLN A 254 -3.83 6.42 -8.96
N ALA A 255 -4.59 5.32 -9.07
CA ALA A 255 -4.09 4.08 -9.65
C ALA A 255 -4.57 3.99 -11.10
N PHE A 256 -3.65 3.82 -12.05
CA PHE A 256 -4.00 3.60 -13.45
C PHE A 256 -3.69 2.17 -13.88
N PHE A 257 -4.72 1.49 -14.37
CA PHE A 257 -4.73 0.13 -14.89
C PHE A 257 -4.82 0.21 -16.43
N PRO A 258 -3.68 0.15 -17.15
CA PRO A 258 -3.66 0.23 -18.60
C PRO A 258 -4.31 -0.99 -19.24
N TRP A 259 -4.93 -0.83 -20.40
CA TRP A 259 -5.34 -1.95 -21.24
C TRP A 259 -4.20 -2.40 -22.17
N PRO A 260 -4.18 -3.65 -22.63
CA PRO A 260 -3.14 -4.12 -23.55
C PRO A 260 -3.10 -3.26 -24.81
N ASP A 261 -4.26 -2.88 -25.34
CA ASP A 261 -4.42 -2.00 -26.50
C ASP A 261 -5.48 -0.91 -26.21
N PRO A 262 -5.29 0.33 -26.69
CA PRO A 262 -6.33 1.36 -26.63
C PRO A 262 -7.54 0.99 -27.49
N VAL A 263 -8.74 1.33 -27.04
CA VAL A 263 -10.00 1.00 -27.72
C VAL A 263 -10.75 2.29 -28.06
N SER A 264 -11.02 2.52 -29.34
CA SER A 264 -11.91 3.61 -29.76
C SER A 264 -13.32 3.33 -29.29
N LEU A 265 -13.97 4.28 -28.62
CA LEU A 265 -15.35 4.21 -28.18
C LEU A 265 -16.23 5.15 -29.00
N ASP A 266 -17.40 4.66 -29.38
CA ASP A 266 -18.47 5.43 -30.01
C ASP A 266 -19.62 5.62 -29.01
N VAL A 267 -20.46 6.64 -29.23
CA VAL A 267 -21.64 6.87 -28.36
C VAL A 267 -22.55 5.66 -28.40
N GLY A 268 -22.91 5.14 -27.23
CA GLY A 268 -23.74 3.95 -27.06
C GLY A 268 -22.98 2.65 -26.86
N ASP A 269 -21.66 2.61 -27.10
CA ASP A 269 -20.83 1.46 -26.77
C ASP A 269 -20.93 1.10 -25.29
N THR A 270 -20.74 -0.18 -24.96
CA THR A 270 -20.73 -0.67 -23.59
C THR A 270 -19.34 -1.12 -23.20
N VAL A 271 -18.87 -0.65 -22.05
CA VAL A 271 -17.64 -1.13 -21.41
C VAL A 271 -18.04 -1.83 -20.11
N SER A 272 -17.65 -3.09 -19.94
CA SER A 272 -17.79 -3.81 -18.68
C SER A 272 -16.43 -4.19 -18.14
N VAL A 273 -16.22 -3.99 -16.84
CA VAL A 273 -14.99 -4.35 -16.14
C VAL A 273 -15.35 -5.13 -14.88
N VAL A 274 -14.87 -6.36 -14.78
CA VAL A 274 -14.83 -7.12 -13.52
C VAL A 274 -13.47 -6.85 -12.90
N LEU A 275 -13.44 -6.33 -11.68
CA LEU A 275 -12.21 -5.93 -10.98
C LEU A 275 -12.20 -6.52 -9.57
N ASP A 276 -11.14 -7.26 -9.27
CA ASP A 276 -10.91 -7.91 -7.98
C ASP A 276 -9.54 -7.56 -7.41
N ALA A 277 -9.49 -7.47 -6.10
CA ALA A 277 -8.27 -7.28 -5.32
C ALA A 277 -8.24 -8.28 -4.17
N THR A 278 -7.29 -9.21 -4.23
CA THR A 278 -7.14 -10.29 -3.25
C THR A 278 -5.81 -10.14 -2.53
N LEU A 279 -5.86 -10.07 -1.20
CA LEU A 279 -4.65 -10.02 -0.37
C LEU A 279 -3.97 -11.40 -0.38
N VAL A 280 -2.71 -11.47 -0.84
CA VAL A 280 -1.90 -12.69 -0.85
C VAL A 280 -0.53 -12.41 -0.25
N GLY A 281 -0.26 -12.98 0.92
CA GLY A 281 0.94 -12.64 1.69
C GLY A 281 0.86 -11.21 2.19
N ASP A 282 1.79 -10.36 1.77
CA ASP A 282 1.91 -8.97 2.22
C ASP A 282 1.42 -7.93 1.20
N ASP A 283 0.83 -8.35 0.08
CA ASP A 283 0.35 -7.42 -0.96
C ASP A 283 -0.90 -7.93 -1.70
N TYR A 284 -1.56 -7.04 -2.42
CA TYR A 284 -2.77 -7.32 -3.19
C TYR A 284 -2.44 -7.77 -4.61
N ILE A 285 -2.97 -8.94 -4.98
CA ILE A 285 -3.09 -9.34 -6.37
C ILE A 285 -4.35 -8.71 -6.94
N TRP A 286 -4.19 -7.94 -8.00
CA TRP A 286 -5.27 -7.32 -8.75
C TRP A 286 -5.55 -8.16 -9.98
N SER A 287 -6.82 -8.41 -10.28
CA SER A 287 -7.28 -8.98 -11.54
C SER A 287 -8.37 -8.12 -12.14
N TRP A 288 -8.29 -7.89 -13.44
CA TRP A 288 -9.32 -7.15 -14.14
C TRP A 288 -9.60 -7.75 -15.52
N GLU A 289 -10.88 -7.95 -15.77
CA GLU A 289 -11.40 -8.45 -17.04
C GLU A 289 -12.22 -7.36 -17.69
N THR A 290 -11.87 -6.97 -18.90
CA THR A 290 -12.53 -5.89 -19.64
C THR A 290 -13.21 -6.46 -20.87
N CYS A 291 -14.46 -6.09 -21.10
CA CYS A 291 -15.19 -6.36 -22.33
C CYS A 291 -15.75 -5.05 -22.89
N VAL A 292 -15.45 -4.75 -24.17
CA VAL A 292 -15.98 -3.58 -24.89
C VAL A 292 -16.82 -4.06 -26.06
N ARG A 293 -18.06 -3.56 -26.17
CA ARG A 293 -19.01 -3.92 -27.23
C ARG A 293 -19.62 -2.68 -27.87
N GLU A 294 -19.96 -2.80 -29.15
CA GLU A 294 -20.78 -1.81 -29.84
C GLU A 294 -22.15 -1.65 -29.17
N GLY A 295 -22.77 -0.48 -29.31
CA GLY A 295 -24.12 -0.25 -28.79
C GLY A 295 -25.19 -1.15 -29.42
N GLY A 296 -26.16 -1.59 -28.59
CA GLY A 296 -27.31 -2.39 -29.01
C GLY A 296 -27.29 -3.84 -28.49
N ALA A 297 -28.45 -4.51 -28.52
CA ALA A 297 -28.66 -5.84 -27.90
C ALA A 297 -27.80 -6.98 -28.48
N ALA A 298 -27.20 -6.78 -29.66
CA ALA A 298 -26.30 -7.73 -30.32
C ALA A 298 -24.98 -7.07 -30.77
N GLY A 299 -24.55 -6.03 -30.05
CA GLY A 299 -23.33 -5.29 -30.36
C GLY A 299 -22.10 -6.19 -30.52
N ARG A 300 -21.35 -5.98 -31.60
CA ARG A 300 -20.12 -6.71 -31.89
C ARG A 300 -19.08 -6.44 -30.79
N LEU A 301 -18.28 -7.47 -30.47
CA LEU A 301 -17.14 -7.32 -29.56
C LEU A 301 -16.05 -6.45 -30.22
N LYS A 302 -15.68 -5.35 -29.55
CA LYS A 302 -14.58 -4.47 -29.96
C LYS A 302 -13.26 -4.90 -29.32
N ALA A 303 -13.30 -5.29 -28.04
CA ALA A 303 -12.13 -5.74 -27.30
C ALA A 303 -12.52 -6.63 -26.12
N GLU A 304 -11.63 -7.56 -25.76
CA GLU A 304 -11.71 -8.39 -24.58
C GLU A 304 -10.30 -8.57 -24.01
N PHE A 305 -10.13 -8.28 -22.72
CA PHE A 305 -8.84 -8.34 -22.03
C PHE A 305 -8.99 -9.07 -20.71
N HIS A 306 -8.02 -9.92 -20.37
CA HIS A 306 -7.89 -10.57 -19.07
C HIS A 306 -6.51 -10.25 -18.53
N GLN A 307 -6.46 -9.52 -17.42
CA GLN A 307 -5.21 -9.00 -16.88
C GLN A 307 -5.11 -9.28 -15.38
N SER A 308 -3.89 -9.45 -14.89
CA SER A 308 -3.63 -9.56 -13.45
C SER A 308 -2.21 -9.13 -13.10
N SER A 309 -2.04 -8.44 -11.97
CA SER A 309 -0.71 -8.11 -11.42
C SER A 309 0.15 -9.35 -11.14
N PHE A 310 -0.47 -10.52 -11.01
CA PHE A 310 0.26 -11.78 -10.95
C PHE A 310 1.07 -12.05 -12.23
N PHE A 311 0.54 -11.69 -13.41
CA PHE A 311 1.19 -11.87 -14.70
C PHE A 311 2.22 -10.79 -15.02
N ALA A 312 2.28 -9.70 -14.24
CA ALA A 312 3.31 -8.66 -14.39
C ALA A 312 4.69 -9.10 -13.87
N VAL A 313 4.75 -10.12 -13.01
CA VAL A 313 6.00 -10.57 -12.39
C VAL A 313 6.67 -11.60 -13.31
N PRO A 314 7.90 -11.34 -13.81
CA PRO A 314 8.67 -12.35 -14.54
C PRO A 314 9.14 -13.45 -13.58
N LEU A 315 8.31 -14.47 -13.40
CA LEU A 315 8.61 -15.65 -12.59
C LEU A 315 9.33 -16.70 -13.45
N SER A 316 10.51 -17.13 -13.03
CA SER A 316 11.18 -18.26 -13.67
C SER A 316 10.66 -19.59 -13.12
N PRO A 317 10.53 -20.65 -13.95
CA PRO A 317 10.13 -21.98 -13.48
C PRO A 317 11.00 -22.50 -12.31
N ALA A 318 12.30 -22.20 -12.33
CA ALA A 318 13.22 -22.54 -11.25
C ALA A 318 12.91 -21.81 -9.93
N LYS A 319 12.43 -20.57 -9.97
CA LYS A 319 11.98 -19.85 -8.76
C LYS A 319 10.65 -20.40 -8.24
N VAL A 320 9.72 -20.73 -9.13
CA VAL A 320 8.42 -21.33 -8.76
C VAL A 320 8.63 -22.73 -8.17
N GLY A 321 9.44 -23.57 -8.81
CA GLY A 321 9.75 -24.92 -8.34
C GLY A 321 10.42 -24.92 -6.95
N ARG A 322 11.24 -23.92 -6.63
CA ARG A 322 11.83 -23.77 -5.29
C ARG A 322 10.83 -23.40 -4.19
N ARG A 323 9.59 -23.02 -4.54
CA ARG A 323 8.50 -22.74 -3.61
C ARG A 323 7.50 -23.91 -3.51
N ALA A 324 7.68 -24.97 -4.29
CA ALA A 324 6.79 -26.14 -4.27
C ALA A 324 6.91 -26.88 -2.93
N ALA A 325 5.79 -27.42 -2.43
CA ALA A 325 5.75 -28.08 -1.12
C ALA A 325 6.62 -29.36 -1.07
N ASP A 326 6.86 -30.00 -2.21
CA ASP A 326 7.71 -31.18 -2.39
C ASP A 326 9.17 -30.84 -2.75
N HIS A 327 9.50 -29.55 -2.88
CA HIS A 327 10.87 -29.14 -3.12
C HIS A 327 11.74 -29.41 -1.88
N ILE A 328 12.80 -30.18 -2.07
CA ILE A 328 13.82 -30.41 -1.03
C ILE A 328 14.91 -29.33 -1.18
N PRO A 329 14.99 -28.35 -0.28
CA PRO A 329 15.96 -27.26 -0.40
C PRO A 329 17.37 -27.73 -0.05
N SER A 330 18.38 -27.10 -0.67
CA SER A 330 19.78 -27.16 -0.25
C SER A 330 20.33 -25.74 -0.13
N LEU A 331 21.19 -25.51 0.86
CA LEU A 331 21.83 -24.21 1.02
C LEU A 331 22.81 -23.99 -0.14
N ASN A 332 22.68 -22.85 -0.80
CA ASN A 332 23.74 -22.32 -1.65
C ASN A 332 24.81 -21.61 -0.78
N ASP A 333 25.83 -21.03 -1.42
CA ASP A 333 26.91 -20.35 -0.70
C ASP A 333 26.41 -19.22 0.23
N GLU A 334 25.39 -18.47 -0.19
CA GLU A 334 24.72 -17.46 0.66
C GLU A 334 24.06 -18.11 1.88
N GLY A 335 23.30 -19.20 1.67
CA GLY A 335 22.66 -19.92 2.76
C GLY A 335 23.67 -20.51 3.76
N GLY A 336 24.81 -21.00 3.27
CA GLY A 336 25.90 -21.51 4.12
C GLY A 336 26.62 -20.39 4.90
N LEU A 337 26.76 -19.22 4.29
CA LEU A 337 27.28 -18.01 4.92
C LEU A 337 26.34 -17.54 6.04
N ASP A 338 25.05 -17.36 5.74
CA ASP A 338 24.05 -16.92 6.71
C ASP A 338 23.92 -17.94 7.86
N GLN A 339 23.97 -19.24 7.57
CA GLN A 339 23.98 -20.29 8.59
C GLN A 339 25.18 -20.17 9.54
N LEU A 340 26.37 -19.88 9.03
CA LEU A 340 27.55 -19.64 9.88
C LEU A 340 27.35 -18.43 10.78
N ILE A 341 26.88 -17.31 10.20
CA ILE A 341 26.66 -16.07 10.94
C ILE A 341 25.66 -16.32 12.07
N LEU A 342 24.51 -16.90 11.76
CA LEU A 342 23.46 -17.21 12.75
C LEU A 342 23.98 -18.12 13.86
N GLY A 343 24.78 -19.14 13.53
CA GLY A 343 25.40 -20.00 14.54
C GLY A 343 26.38 -19.26 15.46
N LEU A 344 27.11 -18.27 14.94
CA LEU A 344 28.01 -17.44 15.74
C LEU A 344 27.25 -16.39 16.58
N LEU A 345 26.12 -15.87 16.08
CA LEU A 345 25.21 -15.01 16.84
C LEU A 345 24.57 -15.77 18.01
N ASP A 346 24.10 -17.00 17.78
CA ASP A 346 23.57 -17.88 18.84
C ASP A 346 24.63 -18.22 19.90
N ALA A 347 25.90 -18.33 19.47
CA ALA A 347 27.04 -18.46 20.38
C ALA A 347 27.47 -17.14 21.05
N HIS A 348 26.71 -16.04 20.88
CA HIS A 348 26.94 -14.72 21.46
C HIS A 348 28.33 -14.14 21.12
N VAL A 349 28.86 -14.46 19.94
CA VAL A 349 30.15 -13.96 19.47
C VAL A 349 30.00 -12.48 19.06
N PRO A 350 30.91 -11.58 19.49
CA PRO A 350 30.85 -10.17 19.08
C PRO A 350 30.88 -10.00 17.56
N LEU A 351 30.07 -9.09 17.01
CA LEU A 351 29.91 -8.91 15.55
C LEU A 351 31.23 -8.72 14.80
N GLY A 352 32.17 -7.98 15.39
CA GLY A 352 33.51 -7.81 14.83
C GLY A 352 34.24 -9.14 14.63
N SER A 353 34.15 -10.04 15.62
CA SER A 353 34.73 -11.38 15.54
C SER A 353 33.97 -12.27 14.56
N VAL A 354 32.64 -12.14 14.47
CA VAL A 354 31.84 -12.86 13.46
C VAL A 354 32.28 -12.47 12.04
N ALA A 355 32.50 -11.18 11.78
CA ALA A 355 33.01 -10.70 10.50
C ALA A 355 34.39 -11.31 10.15
N ASP A 356 35.27 -11.45 11.15
CA ASP A 356 36.59 -12.08 10.96
C ASP A 356 36.48 -13.58 10.60
N HIS A 357 35.57 -14.32 11.24
CA HIS A 357 35.32 -15.73 10.93
C HIS A 357 34.73 -15.91 9.51
N VAL A 358 33.80 -15.03 9.14
CA VAL A 358 33.18 -15.02 7.82
C VAL A 358 34.21 -14.75 6.73
N LEU A 359 35.09 -13.76 6.91
CA LEU A 359 36.18 -13.46 5.95
C LEU A 359 37.13 -14.63 5.79
N ALA A 360 37.49 -15.30 6.89
CA ALA A 360 38.41 -16.44 6.84
C ALA A 360 37.80 -17.62 6.06
N LYS A 361 36.49 -17.86 6.22
CA LYS A 361 35.80 -19.00 5.58
C LYS A 361 35.30 -18.69 4.17
N PHE A 362 34.99 -17.44 3.86
CA PHE A 362 34.49 -16.97 2.56
C PHE A 362 35.32 -15.79 2.00
N PRO A 363 36.63 -15.98 1.75
CA PRO A 363 37.56 -14.88 1.44
C PRO A 363 37.29 -14.21 0.09
N THR A 364 36.62 -14.89 -0.83
CA THR A 364 36.26 -14.34 -2.14
C THR A 364 34.92 -13.59 -2.12
N ARG A 365 34.13 -13.73 -1.05
CA ARG A 365 32.77 -13.18 -0.98
C ARG A 365 32.73 -11.71 -0.57
N PHE A 366 33.72 -11.26 0.18
CA PHE A 366 33.80 -9.90 0.69
C PHE A 366 35.09 -9.23 0.23
N SER A 367 34.97 -8.03 -0.33
CA SER A 367 36.11 -7.23 -0.78
C SER A 367 36.92 -6.64 0.38
N SER A 368 36.35 -6.60 1.58
CA SER A 368 37.00 -6.04 2.77
C SER A 368 36.33 -6.53 4.06
N ARG A 369 37.03 -6.33 5.19
CA ARG A 369 36.46 -6.55 6.52
C ARG A 369 35.24 -5.68 6.79
N ALA A 370 35.22 -4.45 6.29
CA ALA A 370 34.08 -3.56 6.43
C ALA A 370 32.84 -4.12 5.69
N ALA A 371 33.03 -4.72 4.52
CA ALA A 371 31.94 -5.36 3.78
C ALA A 371 31.36 -6.58 4.52
N ALA A 372 32.23 -7.42 5.10
CA ALA A 372 31.79 -8.54 5.93
C ALA A 372 31.08 -8.06 7.20
N MET A 373 31.60 -7.01 7.84
CA MET A 373 30.98 -6.39 9.03
C MET A 373 29.58 -5.85 8.70
N SER A 374 29.39 -5.20 7.55
CA SER A 374 28.08 -4.70 7.12
C SER A 374 27.07 -5.83 6.99
N HIS A 375 27.42 -6.92 6.29
CA HIS A 375 26.53 -8.07 6.10
C HIS A 375 26.18 -8.76 7.43
N VAL A 376 27.17 -8.94 8.31
CA VAL A 376 26.97 -9.50 9.65
C VAL A 376 26.06 -8.61 10.49
N ALA A 377 26.26 -7.29 10.44
CA ALA A 377 25.41 -6.34 11.15
C ALA A 377 23.96 -6.37 10.64
N ASP A 378 23.76 -6.46 9.32
CA ASP A 378 22.41 -6.56 8.72
C ASP A 378 21.67 -7.82 9.20
N LEU A 379 22.34 -8.96 9.29
CA LEU A 379 21.76 -10.19 9.87
C LEU A 379 21.51 -10.05 11.37
N SER A 380 22.43 -9.45 12.13
CA SER A 380 22.24 -9.25 13.57
C SER A 380 21.04 -8.35 13.87
N VAL A 381 20.88 -7.24 13.15
CA VAL A 381 19.70 -6.37 13.26
C VAL A 381 18.41 -7.13 12.99
N LYS A 382 18.43 -8.12 12.09
CA LYS A 382 17.25 -8.89 11.72
C LYS A 382 16.87 -9.99 12.73
N TYR A 383 17.86 -10.59 13.41
CA TYR A 383 17.65 -11.84 14.16
C TYR A 383 18.07 -11.77 15.64
N SER A 384 18.62 -10.66 16.12
CA SER A 384 18.98 -10.46 17.53
C SER A 384 17.85 -9.75 18.27
N GLN A 385 17.73 -9.98 19.58
CA GLN A 385 16.73 -9.33 20.46
C GLN A 385 17.25 -8.05 21.09
#